data_AF-T1EGJ8-F1
#
_entry.id   AF-T1EGJ8-F1
#
_cell.length_a   1.000
_cell.length_b   1.000
_cell.length_c   1.000
_cell.angle_alpha   90.00
_cell.angle_beta   90.00
_cell.angle_gamma   90.00
#
_symmetry.space_group_name_H-M   'P 1'
#
loop_
_entity.id
_entity.type
_entity.pdbx_description
1 polymer ?
#
loop_
_entity_poly.entity_id
_entity_poly.type
_entity_poly.pdbx_seq_one_letter_code
_entity_poly.pdbx_strand_id
1 'polypeptide(L)'
;MNVKLDQMGYVYEFILWACGISQVLAHQFIWNMKTNIFKDEEGLLYDDQIGEILENLMEQIKKSSTAAARLFYEREFEFFFKITDISRIIKPFPKGEERKRACLKALREVPLQVGCYLPSNPEAIVVDIDYNSGTPMQSAAKAPYLAKFKVKKCTVKELEEIGMSDDPAEYLKQLDSKSSECWTASIFKVGDDVRQDMLALQIISFFKDVVESVGLEMKLFPYRVVATSPGCGVIECVPDSRSRDQIGRQTDIGMYDYFITKYGDESTSTFQNARRNFVMSMAAYSVITYILQIKDRHNGNIMLDSQGHIIHIDFGFMFESSPGGNMGWEPDFKLNDEMVLIMGGSMEAAPYKWFQEICVRGYLALRQHRESVVSLVSLMLDTGLPCFRGRTIKQLRARFFPNHSEKEAAQEMLKVIYSCYQSFRGKTYDMIQYIQNQIPY
;
A
#
# COMPACT_ATOMS: atom_id res chain seq x y z
N MET A 1 5.38 -16.93 -10.79
CA MET A 1 5.64 -18.30 -10.30
C MET A 1 4.67 -19.34 -10.85
N ASN A 2 3.34 -19.13 -10.83
CA ASN A 2 2.40 -20.16 -11.31
C ASN A 2 2.57 -20.53 -12.79
N VAL A 3 2.72 -19.55 -13.69
CA VAL A 3 2.99 -19.81 -15.12
C VAL A 3 4.35 -20.49 -15.33
N LYS A 4 5.36 -20.13 -14.52
CA LYS A 4 6.70 -20.76 -14.55
C LYS A 4 6.66 -22.26 -14.23
N LEU A 5 5.77 -22.65 -13.31
CA LEU A 5 5.63 -24.03 -12.84
C LEU A 5 4.58 -24.83 -13.65
N ASP A 6 3.90 -24.18 -14.60
CA ASP A 6 2.81 -24.75 -15.37
C ASP A 6 3.31 -25.54 -16.58
N GLN A 7 3.71 -26.79 -16.36
CA GLN A 7 4.20 -27.67 -17.42
C GLN A 7 3.13 -28.09 -18.43
N MET A 8 1.85 -28.05 -18.04
CA MET A 8 0.73 -28.53 -18.86
C MET A 8 -0.06 -27.40 -19.54
N GLY A 9 0.18 -26.14 -19.17
CA GLY A 9 -0.48 -24.97 -19.73
C GLY A 9 -1.86 -24.64 -19.11
N TYR A 10 -2.23 -25.24 -17.98
CA TYR A 10 -3.54 -24.98 -17.36
C TYR A 10 -3.68 -23.56 -16.82
N VAL A 11 -2.63 -23.04 -16.19
CA VAL A 11 -2.59 -21.66 -15.69
C VAL A 11 -2.58 -20.70 -16.86
N TYR A 12 -1.82 -21.02 -17.92
CA TYR A 12 -1.78 -20.23 -19.15
C TYR A 12 -3.18 -20.09 -19.77
N GLU A 13 -3.87 -21.20 -20.01
CA GLU A 13 -5.24 -21.23 -20.56
C GLU A 13 -6.26 -20.56 -19.64
N PHE A 14 -6.14 -20.76 -18.32
CA PHE A 14 -7.00 -20.11 -17.34
C PHE A 14 -6.88 -18.57 -17.40
N ILE A 15 -5.66 -18.04 -17.53
CA ILE A 15 -5.44 -16.59 -17.65
C ILE A 15 -6.08 -16.07 -18.94
N LEU A 16 -5.90 -16.75 -20.07
CA LEU A 16 -6.54 -16.37 -21.34
C LEU A 16 -8.07 -16.36 -21.24
N TRP A 17 -8.64 -17.41 -20.66
CA TRP A 17 -10.09 -17.50 -20.41
C TRP A 17 -10.58 -16.36 -19.52
N ALA A 18 -9.89 -16.08 -18.41
CA ALA A 18 -10.26 -15.02 -17.48
C ALA A 18 -10.19 -13.63 -18.12
N CYS A 19 -9.14 -13.36 -18.93
CA CYS A 19 -9.00 -12.12 -19.69
C CYS A 19 -10.09 -11.97 -20.76
N GLY A 20 -10.59 -13.08 -21.31
CA GLY A 20 -11.72 -13.07 -22.23
C GLY A 20 -13.05 -12.66 -21.59
N ILE A 21 -13.18 -12.82 -20.27
CA ILE A 21 -14.41 -12.49 -19.52
C ILE A 21 -14.44 -11.02 -19.08
N SER A 22 -13.32 -10.47 -18.63
CA SER A 22 -13.23 -9.09 -18.13
C SER A 22 -12.00 -8.38 -18.69
N GLN A 23 -12.23 -7.23 -19.30
CA GLN A 23 -11.17 -6.37 -19.86
C GLN A 23 -10.38 -5.69 -18.76
N VAL A 24 -11.02 -5.30 -17.65
CA VAL A 24 -10.29 -4.74 -16.50
C VAL A 24 -9.36 -5.77 -15.88
N LEU A 25 -9.81 -7.03 -15.78
CA LEU A 25 -8.95 -8.12 -15.34
C LEU A 25 -7.78 -8.35 -16.31
N ALA A 26 -8.05 -8.31 -17.62
CA ALA A 26 -7.01 -8.39 -18.64
C ALA A 26 -5.96 -7.26 -18.50
N HIS A 27 -6.38 -6.03 -18.22
CA HIS A 27 -5.47 -4.91 -17.97
C HIS A 27 -4.57 -5.15 -16.75
N GLN A 28 -5.12 -5.64 -15.64
CA GLN A 28 -4.35 -5.96 -14.43
C GLN A 28 -3.32 -7.07 -14.70
N PHE A 29 -3.71 -8.10 -15.46
CA PHE A 29 -2.80 -9.13 -15.92
C PHE A 29 -1.68 -8.56 -16.78
N ILE A 30 -1.99 -7.69 -17.75
CA ILE A 30 -0.99 -7.08 -18.62
C ILE A 30 -0.02 -6.19 -17.83
N TRP A 31 -0.50 -5.40 -16.86
CA TRP A 31 0.39 -4.63 -15.97
C TRP A 31 1.32 -5.54 -15.17
N ASN A 32 0.78 -6.59 -14.56
CA ASN A 32 1.58 -7.57 -13.81
C ASN A 32 2.63 -8.26 -14.71
N MET A 33 2.24 -8.66 -15.92
CA MET A 33 3.14 -9.28 -16.90
C MET A 33 4.25 -8.30 -17.31
N LYS A 34 3.92 -7.06 -17.68
CA LYS A 34 4.90 -6.02 -18.02
C LYS A 34 5.93 -5.81 -16.92
N THR A 35 5.50 -5.76 -15.66
CA THR A 35 6.41 -5.61 -14.53
C THR A 35 7.31 -6.83 -14.33
N ASN A 36 6.84 -8.04 -14.59
CA ASN A 36 7.58 -9.28 -14.32
C ASN A 36 8.37 -9.85 -15.52
N ILE A 37 8.31 -9.24 -16.71
CA ILE A 37 9.20 -9.58 -17.85
C ILE A 37 10.66 -9.27 -17.50
N PHE A 38 10.89 -8.26 -16.65
CA PHE A 38 12.22 -7.83 -16.22
C PHE A 38 12.44 -8.09 -14.74
N LYS A 39 13.67 -8.41 -14.37
CA LYS A 39 14.09 -8.67 -12.99
C LYS A 39 14.43 -7.40 -12.22
N ASP A 40 14.88 -6.38 -12.93
CA ASP A 40 15.34 -5.10 -12.39
C ASP A 40 14.28 -3.99 -12.50
N GLU A 41 14.52 -2.90 -11.80
CA GLU A 41 13.62 -1.73 -11.78
C GLU A 41 13.75 -0.89 -13.06
N GLU A 42 14.90 -0.99 -13.74
CA GLU A 42 15.24 -0.22 -14.94
C GLU A 42 14.72 -0.87 -16.23
N GLY A 43 14.30 -2.15 -16.18
CA GLY A 43 13.85 -2.89 -17.35
C GLY A 43 14.98 -3.27 -18.31
N LEU A 44 16.19 -3.52 -17.78
CA LEU A 44 17.37 -3.89 -18.55
C LEU A 44 17.68 -5.39 -18.46
N LEU A 45 17.32 -6.03 -17.36
CA LEU A 45 17.60 -7.44 -17.09
C LEU A 45 16.35 -8.29 -17.38
N TYR A 46 16.26 -8.76 -18.62
CA TYR A 46 15.19 -9.64 -19.08
C TYR A 46 15.17 -10.97 -18.29
N ASP A 47 13.98 -11.49 -18.00
CA ASP A 47 13.85 -12.81 -17.37
C ASP A 47 13.76 -13.93 -18.41
N ASP A 48 14.89 -14.54 -18.74
CA ASP A 48 14.96 -15.65 -19.70
C ASP A 48 14.07 -16.87 -19.36
N GLN A 49 13.58 -17.00 -18.12
CA GLN A 49 12.76 -18.14 -17.72
C GLN A 49 11.26 -17.95 -17.99
N ILE A 50 10.78 -16.71 -17.94
CA ILE A 50 9.34 -16.42 -18.05
C ILE A 50 9.03 -15.29 -19.03
N GLY A 51 9.99 -14.45 -19.39
CA GLY A 51 9.80 -13.26 -20.22
C GLY A 51 9.09 -13.60 -21.52
N GLU A 52 9.58 -14.60 -22.26
CA GLU A 52 8.99 -15.00 -23.55
C GLU A 52 7.56 -15.53 -23.36
N ILE A 53 7.31 -16.28 -22.28
CA ILE A 53 5.97 -16.80 -21.96
C ILE A 53 5.01 -15.65 -21.66
N LEU A 54 5.44 -14.65 -20.88
CA LEU A 54 4.62 -13.48 -20.54
C LEU A 54 4.36 -12.59 -21.75
N GLU A 55 5.36 -12.38 -22.61
CA GLU A 55 5.22 -11.63 -23.86
C GLU A 55 4.23 -12.31 -24.81
N ASN A 56 4.38 -13.62 -25.01
CA ASN A 56 3.45 -14.42 -25.80
C ASN A 56 2.02 -14.37 -25.23
N LEU A 57 1.87 -14.49 -23.91
CA LEU A 57 0.57 -14.42 -23.26
C LEU A 57 -0.07 -13.04 -23.44
N MET A 58 0.69 -11.95 -23.27
CA MET A 58 0.24 -10.59 -23.55
C MET A 58 -0.17 -10.39 -25.00
N GLU A 59 0.57 -10.95 -25.96
CA GLU A 59 0.19 -10.91 -27.36
C GLU A 59 -1.11 -11.67 -27.64
N GLN A 60 -1.28 -12.85 -27.06
CA GLN A 60 -2.50 -13.64 -27.22
C GLN A 60 -3.72 -12.93 -26.64
N ILE A 61 -3.59 -12.31 -25.46
CA ILE A 61 -4.64 -11.46 -24.88
C ILE A 61 -5.02 -10.34 -25.86
N LYS A 62 -4.03 -9.62 -26.42
CA LYS A 62 -4.29 -8.54 -27.38
C LYS A 62 -4.88 -9.02 -28.70
N LYS A 63 -4.55 -10.24 -29.14
CA LYS A 63 -5.06 -10.86 -30.37
C LYS A 63 -6.50 -11.36 -30.20
N SER A 64 -6.87 -11.80 -29.00
CA SER A 64 -8.23 -12.25 -28.68
C SER A 64 -9.19 -11.11 -28.31
N SER A 65 -8.68 -9.94 -27.93
CA SER A 65 -9.49 -8.75 -27.68
C SER A 65 -10.23 -8.23 -28.92
N THR A 66 -11.45 -7.75 -28.72
CA THR A 66 -12.20 -7.00 -29.75
C THR A 66 -11.53 -5.66 -30.06
N ALA A 67 -11.88 -5.04 -31.19
CA ALA A 67 -11.36 -3.73 -31.55
C ALA A 67 -11.65 -2.66 -30.47
N ALA A 68 -12.86 -2.67 -29.91
CA ALA A 68 -13.26 -1.76 -28.84
C ALA A 68 -12.44 -1.98 -27.54
N ALA A 69 -12.25 -3.25 -27.14
CA ALA A 69 -11.42 -3.59 -25.98
C ALA A 69 -9.96 -3.18 -26.18
N ARG A 70 -9.43 -3.31 -27.40
CA ARG A 70 -8.08 -2.89 -27.74
C ARG A 70 -7.90 -1.38 -27.66
N LEU A 71 -8.87 -0.61 -28.18
CA LEU A 71 -8.87 0.85 -28.07
C LEU A 71 -8.95 1.30 -26.60
N PHE A 72 -9.76 0.62 -25.79
CA PHE A 72 -9.82 0.88 -24.35
C PHE A 72 -8.47 0.64 -23.68
N TYR A 73 -7.84 -0.52 -23.92
CA TYR A 73 -6.50 -0.84 -23.43
C TYR A 73 -5.45 0.20 -23.86
N GLU A 74 -5.41 0.57 -25.14
CA GLU A 74 -4.43 1.52 -25.68
C GLU A 74 -4.59 2.91 -25.04
N ARG A 75 -5.83 3.41 -24.95
CA ARG A 75 -6.16 4.70 -24.31
C ARG A 75 -5.77 4.71 -22.83
N GLU A 76 -6.14 3.67 -22.09
CA GLU A 76 -5.88 3.52 -20.65
C GLU A 76 -4.38 3.51 -20.37
N PHE A 77 -3.63 2.66 -21.08
CA PHE A 77 -2.19 2.52 -20.85
C PHE A 77 -1.40 3.73 -21.31
N GLU A 78 -1.76 4.37 -22.43
CA GLU A 78 -1.08 5.59 -22.89
C GLU A 78 -1.30 6.75 -21.91
N PHE A 79 -2.53 6.93 -21.44
CA PHE A 79 -2.88 7.99 -20.49
C PHE A 79 -2.07 7.88 -19.19
N PHE A 80 -2.09 6.71 -18.55
CA PHE A 80 -1.36 6.52 -17.29
C PHE A 80 0.15 6.38 -17.47
N PHE A 81 0.63 5.99 -18.66
CA PHE A 81 2.05 6.08 -18.97
C PHE A 81 2.51 7.54 -18.94
N LYS A 82 1.81 8.47 -19.61
CA LYS A 82 2.14 9.91 -19.61
C LYS A 82 2.10 10.50 -18.20
N ILE A 83 1.08 10.16 -17.42
CA ILE A 83 0.96 10.61 -16.02
C ILE A 83 2.13 10.07 -15.18
N THR A 84 2.43 8.78 -15.29
CA THR A 84 3.51 8.15 -14.50
C THR A 84 4.88 8.72 -14.88
N ASP A 85 5.11 8.99 -16.18
CA ASP A 85 6.35 9.55 -16.71
C ASP A 85 6.68 10.95 -16.17
N ILE A 86 5.70 11.71 -15.68
CA ILE A 86 5.96 12.99 -14.99
C ILE A 86 6.95 12.80 -13.83
N SER A 87 6.89 11.68 -13.09
CA SER A 87 7.85 11.38 -12.01
C SER A 87 9.29 11.31 -12.53
N ARG A 88 9.49 10.76 -13.74
CA ARG A 88 10.78 10.73 -14.42
C ARG A 88 11.22 12.13 -14.87
N ILE A 89 10.31 12.90 -15.47
CA ILE A 89 10.56 14.27 -15.96
C ILE A 89 11.01 15.20 -14.84
N ILE A 90 10.43 15.08 -13.65
CA ILE A 90 10.75 15.99 -12.53
C ILE A 90 11.99 15.56 -11.73
N LYS A 91 12.49 14.34 -11.93
CA LYS A 91 13.64 13.78 -11.19
C LYS A 91 14.92 14.64 -11.27
N PRO A 92 15.30 15.21 -12.44
CA PRO A 92 16.51 16.03 -12.55
C PRO A 92 16.43 17.36 -11.78
N PHE A 93 15.24 17.85 -11.47
CA PHE A 93 15.06 19.14 -10.79
C PHE A 93 15.35 19.01 -9.29
N PRO A 94 16.02 19.99 -8.65
CA PRO A 94 16.32 19.95 -7.23
C PRO A 94 15.04 19.99 -6.39
N LYS A 95 15.09 19.37 -5.19
CA LYS A 95 13.97 19.35 -4.25
C LYS A 95 13.51 20.78 -3.90
N GLY A 96 12.21 20.96 -3.69
CA GLY A 96 11.60 22.24 -3.34
C GLY A 96 10.74 22.83 -4.47
N GLU A 97 10.68 24.16 -4.53
CA GLU A 97 9.77 24.91 -5.42
C GLU A 97 10.08 24.72 -6.91
N GLU A 98 11.33 24.44 -7.28
CA GLU A 98 11.69 24.22 -8.68
C GLU A 98 11.10 22.91 -9.21
N ARG A 99 11.29 21.79 -8.50
CA ARG A 99 10.64 20.51 -8.83
C ARG A 99 9.12 20.61 -8.79
N LYS A 100 8.55 21.36 -7.84
CA LYS A 100 7.10 21.59 -7.76
C LYS A 100 6.58 22.33 -8.99
N ARG A 101 7.25 23.39 -9.43
CA ARG A 101 6.90 24.12 -10.67
C ARG A 101 7.01 23.22 -11.91
N ALA A 102 8.07 22.42 -12.01
CA ALA A 102 8.24 21.47 -13.11
C ALA A 102 7.11 20.41 -13.13
N CYS A 103 6.73 19.89 -11.96
CA CYS A 103 5.62 18.94 -11.80
C CYS A 103 4.28 19.53 -12.26
N LEU A 104 3.93 20.73 -11.79
CA LEU A 104 2.71 21.41 -12.20
C LEU A 104 2.68 21.71 -13.70
N LYS A 105 3.83 22.11 -14.28
CA LYS A 105 3.94 22.33 -15.72
C LYS A 105 3.69 21.04 -16.49
N ALA A 106 4.38 19.96 -16.15
CA ALA A 106 4.25 18.67 -16.83
C ALA A 106 2.84 18.09 -16.69
N LEU A 107 2.21 18.23 -15.51
CA LEU A 107 0.83 17.76 -15.30
C LEU A 107 -0.17 18.51 -16.18
N ARG A 108 -0.01 19.82 -16.37
CA ARG A 108 -0.87 20.64 -17.25
C ARG A 108 -0.75 20.28 -18.74
N GLU A 109 0.35 19.68 -19.15
CA GLU A 109 0.57 19.24 -20.53
C GLU A 109 -0.12 17.90 -20.83
N VAL A 110 -0.60 17.16 -19.81
CA VAL A 110 -1.32 15.90 -20.00
C VAL A 110 -2.81 16.16 -20.27
N PRO A 111 -3.31 15.86 -21.48
CA PRO A 111 -4.73 15.99 -21.77
C PRO A 111 -5.53 14.91 -21.02
N LEU A 112 -6.65 15.31 -20.42
CA LEU A 112 -7.63 14.38 -19.86
C LEU A 112 -8.08 13.39 -20.96
N GLN A 113 -8.08 12.10 -20.63
CA GLN A 113 -8.65 11.04 -21.46
C GLN A 113 -9.91 10.50 -20.79
N VAL A 114 -11.06 10.75 -21.40
CA VAL A 114 -12.35 10.27 -20.89
C VAL A 114 -12.49 8.79 -21.21
N GLY A 115 -13.08 8.01 -20.30
CA GLY A 115 -13.18 6.56 -20.45
C GLY A 115 -12.01 5.79 -19.85
N CYS A 116 -11.18 6.41 -19.02
CA CYS A 116 -10.07 5.78 -18.30
C CYS A 116 -10.35 5.71 -16.79
N TYR A 117 -9.82 4.69 -16.11
CA TYR A 117 -9.98 4.50 -14.66
C TYR A 117 -8.64 4.59 -13.96
N LEU A 118 -8.60 4.87 -12.65
CA LEU A 118 -7.31 4.84 -11.96
C LEU A 118 -6.79 3.40 -11.87
N PRO A 119 -5.52 3.09 -12.23
CA PRO A 119 -4.99 1.73 -12.17
C PRO A 119 -5.14 1.08 -10.79
N SER A 120 -4.95 1.86 -9.73
CA SER A 120 -5.15 1.45 -8.34
C SER A 120 -6.62 1.34 -7.93
N ASN A 121 -7.57 1.91 -8.70
CA ASN A 121 -9.00 1.89 -8.41
C ASN A 121 -9.88 1.57 -9.64
N PRO A 122 -10.12 0.29 -9.96
CA PRO A 122 -10.97 -0.12 -11.08
C PRO A 122 -12.48 0.10 -10.86
N GLU A 123 -12.90 0.68 -9.74
CA GLU A 123 -14.30 1.00 -9.42
C GLU A 123 -14.62 2.49 -9.59
N ALA A 124 -13.70 3.24 -10.19
CA ALA A 124 -13.83 4.66 -10.33
C ALA A 124 -13.22 5.16 -11.65
N ILE A 125 -14.05 5.78 -12.46
CA ILE A 125 -13.65 6.38 -13.74
C ILE A 125 -13.18 7.81 -13.52
N VAL A 126 -12.12 8.21 -14.23
CA VAL A 126 -11.57 9.57 -14.19
C VAL A 126 -12.45 10.49 -15.02
N VAL A 127 -12.94 11.55 -14.37
CA VAL A 127 -13.79 12.60 -14.96
C VAL A 127 -13.01 13.90 -15.12
N ASP A 128 -12.05 14.18 -14.25
CA ASP A 128 -11.25 15.40 -14.30
C ASP A 128 -9.90 15.23 -13.58
N ILE A 129 -8.97 16.15 -13.82
CA ILE A 129 -7.65 16.22 -13.16
C ILE A 129 -7.51 17.59 -12.50
N ASP A 130 -7.16 17.63 -11.22
CA ASP A 130 -6.74 18.88 -10.58
C ASP A 130 -5.31 19.19 -11.01
N TYR A 131 -5.17 19.97 -12.07
CA TYR A 131 -3.88 20.38 -12.62
C TYR A 131 -3.03 21.26 -11.68
N ASN A 132 -3.58 21.69 -10.55
CA ASN A 132 -2.85 22.42 -9.50
C ASN A 132 -2.46 21.53 -8.31
N SER A 133 -2.82 20.25 -8.34
CA SER A 133 -2.55 19.30 -7.24
C SER A 133 -1.15 18.70 -7.25
N GLY A 134 -0.42 18.78 -8.37
CA GLY A 134 0.89 18.16 -8.59
C GLY A 134 1.88 18.50 -7.48
N THR A 135 2.15 17.53 -6.59
CA THR A 135 2.98 17.72 -5.40
C THR A 135 4.07 16.66 -5.33
N PRO A 136 5.34 16.99 -5.62
CA PRO A 136 6.46 16.07 -5.45
C PRO A 136 6.68 15.71 -3.98
N MET A 137 6.97 14.45 -3.69
CA MET A 137 7.26 13.97 -2.34
C MET A 137 8.67 14.39 -1.91
N GLN A 138 8.83 14.86 -0.67
CA GLN A 138 10.06 15.49 -0.18
C GLN A 138 11.15 14.47 0.22
N SER A 139 10.75 13.31 0.75
CA SER A 139 11.66 12.30 1.32
C SER A 139 12.37 11.43 0.27
N ALA A 140 11.85 11.37 -0.97
CA ALA A 140 12.31 10.38 -1.93
C ALA A 140 13.30 10.92 -2.98
N ALA A 141 14.41 10.19 -3.17
CA ALA A 141 15.40 10.47 -4.23
C ALA A 141 14.83 10.23 -5.64
N LYS A 142 13.90 9.29 -5.76
CA LYS A 142 13.26 8.86 -7.02
C LYS A 142 12.14 9.81 -7.50
N ALA A 143 11.90 10.91 -6.79
CA ALA A 143 10.91 11.95 -7.10
C ALA A 143 9.48 11.45 -7.43
N PRO A 144 8.83 10.65 -6.56
CA PRO A 144 7.38 10.45 -6.62
C PRO A 144 6.64 11.78 -6.59
N TYR A 145 5.44 11.79 -7.13
CA TYR A 145 4.54 12.92 -6.95
C TYR A 145 3.09 12.47 -6.78
N LEU A 146 2.32 13.30 -6.07
CA LEU A 146 0.89 13.15 -5.88
C LEU A 146 0.15 13.99 -6.93
N ALA A 147 -0.89 13.41 -7.51
CA ALA A 147 -1.91 14.12 -8.29
C ALA A 147 -3.31 13.73 -7.82
N LYS A 148 -4.26 14.66 -7.96
CA LYS A 148 -5.66 14.48 -7.62
C LYS A 148 -6.51 14.38 -8.88
N PHE A 149 -7.43 13.44 -8.85
CA PHE A 149 -8.37 13.15 -9.91
C PHE A 149 -9.78 13.24 -9.38
N LYS A 150 -10.67 13.84 -10.15
CA LYS A 150 -12.10 13.75 -9.90
C LYS A 150 -12.56 12.44 -10.51
N VAL A 151 -13.15 11.59 -9.70
CA VAL A 151 -13.61 10.27 -10.13
C VAL A 151 -15.08 10.08 -9.86
N LYS A 152 -15.73 9.30 -10.72
CA LYS A 152 -17.13 8.89 -10.56
C LYS A 152 -17.15 7.39 -10.29
N LYS A 153 -17.81 7.01 -9.19
CA LYS A 153 -17.91 5.59 -8.81
C LYS A 153 -18.79 4.85 -9.80
N CYS A 154 -18.34 3.69 -10.25
CA CYS A 154 -19.07 2.82 -11.15
C CYS A 154 -18.72 1.35 -10.84
N THR A 155 -19.60 0.45 -11.24
CA THR A 155 -19.29 -0.98 -11.24
C THR A 155 -18.27 -1.32 -12.32
N VAL A 156 -17.56 -2.44 -12.17
CA VAL A 156 -16.61 -2.93 -13.20
C VAL A 156 -17.31 -3.13 -14.55
N LYS A 157 -18.57 -3.58 -14.53
CA LYS A 157 -19.36 -3.75 -15.76
C LYS A 157 -19.64 -2.41 -16.46
N GLU A 158 -20.12 -1.41 -15.72
CA GLU A 158 -20.34 -0.07 -16.26
C GLU A 158 -19.03 0.53 -16.77
N LEU A 159 -17.92 0.30 -16.07
CA LEU A 159 -16.60 0.76 -16.50
C LEU A 159 -16.20 0.17 -17.85
N GLU A 160 -16.38 -1.15 -18.01
CA GLU A 160 -16.08 -1.84 -19.26
C GLU A 160 -16.96 -1.37 -20.41
N GLU A 161 -18.25 -1.12 -20.14
CA GLU A 161 -19.18 -0.54 -21.13
C GLU A 161 -18.75 0.88 -21.54
N ILE A 162 -18.41 1.75 -20.59
CA ILE A 162 -17.91 3.10 -20.89
C ILE A 162 -16.58 3.03 -21.65
N GLY A 163 -15.67 2.17 -21.18
CA GLY A 163 -14.33 2.01 -21.73
C GLY A 163 -14.35 1.56 -23.19
N MET A 164 -15.24 0.62 -23.51
CA MET A 164 -15.42 0.08 -24.86
C MET A 164 -16.38 0.88 -25.76
N SER A 165 -16.99 1.96 -25.26
CA SER A 165 -17.89 2.80 -26.07
C SER A 165 -17.11 3.67 -27.07
N ASP A 166 -17.74 3.99 -28.21
CA ASP A 166 -17.17 4.88 -29.22
C ASP A 166 -17.08 6.33 -28.72
N ASP A 167 -18.03 6.76 -27.87
CA ASP A 167 -18.00 8.06 -27.16
C ASP A 167 -18.20 7.86 -25.64
N PRO A 168 -17.11 7.63 -24.89
CA PRO A 168 -17.17 7.50 -23.44
C PRO A 168 -17.72 8.73 -22.72
N ALA A 169 -17.56 9.92 -23.30
CA ALA A 169 -18.02 11.17 -22.69
C ALA A 169 -19.55 11.31 -22.77
N GLU A 170 -20.15 10.88 -23.88
CA GLU A 170 -21.61 10.83 -24.01
C GLU A 170 -22.22 9.79 -23.06
N TYR A 171 -21.65 8.58 -22.98
CA TYR A 171 -22.14 7.53 -22.08
C TYR A 171 -22.10 7.97 -20.60
N LEU A 172 -21.02 8.64 -20.18
CA LEU A 172 -20.89 9.17 -18.82
C LEU A 172 -21.95 10.19 -18.43
N LYS A 173 -22.41 11.01 -19.39
CA LYS A 173 -23.51 11.98 -19.19
C LYS A 173 -24.87 11.29 -19.08
N GLN A 174 -25.04 10.10 -19.64
CA GLN A 174 -26.29 9.35 -19.53
C GLN A 174 -26.44 8.66 -18.17
N LEU A 175 -25.32 8.26 -17.55
CA LEU A 175 -25.27 7.67 -16.20
C LEU A 175 -25.55 8.67 -15.06
N ASP A 176 -25.76 9.95 -15.37
CA ASP A 176 -25.63 11.10 -14.46
C ASP A 176 -26.75 11.27 -13.40
N SER A 177 -27.55 10.24 -13.13
CA SER A 177 -28.70 10.35 -12.21
C SER A 177 -28.49 9.77 -10.81
N LYS A 178 -27.42 9.01 -10.53
CA LYS A 178 -27.29 8.30 -9.22
C LYS A 178 -25.91 8.20 -8.57
N SER A 179 -24.78 8.38 -9.26
CA SER A 179 -23.44 8.15 -8.68
C SER A 179 -22.76 9.44 -8.21
N SER A 180 -22.20 9.40 -6.99
CA SER A 180 -21.48 10.54 -6.39
C SER A 180 -20.07 10.67 -6.96
N GLU A 181 -19.71 11.86 -7.43
CA GLU A 181 -18.34 12.21 -7.77
C GLU A 181 -17.54 12.53 -6.51
N CYS A 182 -16.27 12.13 -6.48
CA CYS A 182 -15.35 12.50 -5.39
C CYS A 182 -13.94 12.76 -5.91
N TRP A 183 -13.18 13.57 -5.19
CA TRP A 183 -11.75 13.74 -5.44
C TRP A 183 -10.97 12.62 -4.76
N THR A 184 -10.08 11.99 -5.51
CA THR A 184 -9.13 11.01 -4.98
C THR A 184 -7.71 11.41 -5.35
N ALA A 185 -6.74 11.03 -4.53
CA ALA A 185 -5.34 11.30 -4.76
C ALA A 185 -4.59 9.99 -5.04
N SER A 186 -3.63 10.04 -5.96
CA SER A 186 -2.74 8.92 -6.25
C SER A 186 -1.30 9.42 -6.37
N ILE A 187 -0.38 8.60 -5.91
CA ILE A 187 1.06 8.82 -6.02
C ILE A 187 1.57 7.99 -7.19
N PHE A 188 2.32 8.64 -8.07
CA PHE A 188 2.98 8.00 -9.21
C PHE A 188 4.47 7.93 -8.93
N LYS A 189 5.04 6.72 -9.08
CA LYS A 189 6.45 6.42 -8.80
C LYS A 189 7.11 5.85 -10.05
N VAL A 190 8.31 6.35 -10.34
CA VAL A 190 9.21 5.79 -11.36
C VAL A 190 10.57 5.49 -10.73
N GLY A 191 11.12 4.34 -11.11
CA GLY A 191 12.37 3.79 -10.64
C GLY A 191 12.30 3.20 -9.24
N ASP A 192 11.12 2.76 -8.77
CA ASP A 192 10.93 2.09 -7.46
C ASP A 192 10.06 0.83 -7.63
N ASP A 193 10.52 -0.31 -7.12
CA ASP A 193 9.74 -1.55 -7.20
C ASP A 193 8.63 -1.59 -6.14
N VAL A 194 7.39 -1.35 -6.57
CA VAL A 194 6.22 -1.38 -5.69
C VAL A 194 5.64 -2.79 -5.48
N ARG A 195 6.21 -3.84 -6.09
CA ARG A 195 5.72 -5.22 -5.91
C ARG A 195 5.83 -5.69 -4.46
N GLN A 196 6.81 -5.18 -3.72
CA GLN A 196 6.96 -5.49 -2.31
C GLN A 196 5.81 -4.89 -1.48
N ASP A 197 5.43 -3.63 -1.76
CA ASP A 197 4.23 -3.03 -1.17
C ASP A 197 2.97 -3.81 -1.52
N MET A 198 2.81 -4.23 -2.77
CA MET A 198 1.67 -5.06 -3.20
C MET A 198 1.56 -6.35 -2.39
N LEU A 199 2.67 -7.05 -2.15
CA LEU A 199 2.69 -8.27 -1.33
C LEU A 199 2.28 -7.98 0.12
N ALA A 200 2.85 -6.92 0.73
CA ALA A 200 2.49 -6.54 2.09
C ALA A 200 0.99 -6.21 2.20
N LEU A 201 0.46 -5.43 1.26
CA LEU A 201 -0.94 -5.02 1.22
C LEU A 201 -1.89 -6.18 0.95
N GLN A 202 -1.50 -7.16 0.14
CA GLN A 202 -2.27 -8.39 -0.05
C GLN A 202 -2.42 -9.16 1.26
N ILE A 203 -1.34 -9.26 2.06
CA ILE A 203 -1.40 -9.94 3.37
C ILE A 203 -2.17 -9.09 4.39
N ILE A 204 -2.07 -7.75 4.35
CA ILE A 204 -2.89 -6.86 5.17
C ILE A 204 -4.38 -7.04 4.85
N SER A 205 -4.76 -7.11 3.57
CA SER A 205 -6.14 -7.39 3.15
C SER A 205 -6.60 -8.74 3.64
N PHE A 206 -5.77 -9.78 3.49
CA PHE A 206 -6.08 -11.10 4.03
C PHE A 206 -6.29 -11.08 5.55
N PHE A 207 -5.43 -10.37 6.29
CA PHE A 207 -5.57 -10.25 7.73
C PHE A 207 -6.85 -9.49 8.12
N LYS A 208 -7.21 -8.45 7.37
CA LYS A 208 -8.48 -7.73 7.51
C LYS A 208 -9.67 -8.69 7.39
N ASP A 209 -9.70 -9.53 6.36
CA ASP A 209 -10.77 -10.50 6.17
C ASP A 209 -10.84 -11.53 7.31
N VAL A 210 -9.67 -12.00 7.79
CA VAL A 210 -9.59 -12.91 8.94
C VAL A 210 -10.18 -12.29 10.20
N VAL A 211 -9.78 -11.07 10.57
CA VAL A 211 -10.27 -10.43 11.81
C VAL A 211 -11.76 -10.07 11.71
N GLU A 212 -12.23 -9.65 10.54
CA GLU A 212 -13.65 -9.40 10.29
C GLU A 212 -14.47 -10.71 10.41
N SER A 213 -13.97 -11.83 9.90
CA SER A 213 -14.65 -13.13 9.95
C SER A 213 -14.83 -13.68 11.38
N VAL A 214 -13.91 -13.36 12.29
CA VAL A 214 -13.99 -13.75 13.71
C VAL A 214 -14.65 -12.69 14.59
N GLY A 215 -15.13 -11.59 14.01
CA GLY A 215 -15.81 -10.51 14.73
C GLY A 215 -14.89 -9.62 15.58
N LEU A 216 -13.59 -9.57 15.28
CA LEU A 216 -12.66 -8.64 15.92
C LEU A 216 -12.75 -7.28 15.25
N GLU A 217 -12.97 -6.23 16.03
CA GLU A 217 -13.16 -4.85 15.54
C GLU A 217 -11.86 -4.14 15.12
N MET A 218 -10.80 -4.90 14.84
CA MET A 218 -9.52 -4.39 14.35
C MET A 218 -9.72 -3.57 13.06
N LYS A 219 -8.98 -2.47 12.92
CA LYS A 219 -9.10 -1.57 11.77
C LYS A 219 -7.80 -1.54 10.96
N LEU A 220 -7.86 -2.09 9.76
CA LEU A 220 -6.79 -2.05 8.77
C LEU A 220 -7.29 -1.30 7.54
N PHE A 221 -6.40 -0.53 6.90
CA PHE A 221 -6.68 0.14 5.64
C PHE A 221 -5.70 -0.35 4.56
N PRO A 222 -6.00 -1.48 3.87
CA PRO A 222 -5.21 -1.94 2.74
C PRO A 222 -5.49 -1.03 1.53
N TYR A 223 -4.77 0.09 1.45
CA TYR A 223 -4.79 0.95 0.26
C TYR A 223 -4.27 0.19 -0.95
N ARG A 224 -4.67 0.58 -2.16
CA ARG A 224 -4.31 -0.18 -3.37
C ARG A 224 -3.02 0.32 -4.00
N VAL A 225 -2.21 -0.63 -4.42
CA VAL A 225 -0.96 -0.41 -5.14
C VAL A 225 -0.96 -1.30 -6.37
N VAL A 226 -0.60 -0.72 -7.50
CA VAL A 226 -0.47 -1.45 -8.77
C VAL A 226 0.86 -1.10 -9.40
N ALA A 227 1.69 -2.10 -9.63
CA ALA A 227 2.87 -1.99 -10.47
C ALA A 227 2.41 -1.93 -11.93
N THR A 228 2.81 -0.89 -12.67
CA THR A 228 2.32 -0.65 -14.04
C THR A 228 3.36 -1.02 -15.11
N SER A 229 4.63 -0.96 -14.75
CA SER A 229 5.80 -1.32 -15.55
C SER A 229 6.97 -1.68 -14.61
N PRO A 230 8.11 -2.21 -15.11
CA PRO A 230 9.30 -2.38 -14.29
C PRO A 230 9.70 -1.07 -13.61
N GLY A 231 9.90 -1.12 -12.29
CA GLY A 231 10.19 0.04 -11.45
C GLY A 231 9.14 1.15 -11.47
N CYS A 232 7.93 0.92 -11.98
CA CYS A 232 6.87 1.94 -12.03
C CYS A 232 5.64 1.47 -11.27
N GLY A 233 4.98 2.39 -10.58
CA GLY A 233 3.82 2.06 -9.79
C GLY A 233 2.89 3.23 -9.51
N VAL A 234 1.63 2.89 -9.29
CA VAL A 234 0.57 3.79 -8.84
C VAL A 234 0.11 3.36 -7.46
N ILE A 235 0.12 4.30 -6.53
CA ILE A 235 -0.25 4.09 -5.12
C ILE A 235 -1.45 4.96 -4.80
N GLU A 236 -2.52 4.35 -4.30
CA GLU A 236 -3.67 5.06 -3.76
C GLU A 236 -3.28 5.82 -2.48
N CYS A 237 -3.61 7.11 -2.42
CA CYS A 237 -3.40 7.88 -1.19
C CYS A 237 -4.47 7.53 -0.16
N VAL A 238 -4.06 7.42 1.10
CA VAL A 238 -4.99 7.26 2.22
C VAL A 238 -5.79 8.55 2.39
N PRO A 239 -7.14 8.51 2.26
CA PRO A 239 -7.96 9.72 2.33
C PRO A 239 -7.94 10.34 3.73
N ASP A 240 -8.12 11.65 3.81
CA ASP A 240 -8.28 12.42 5.05
C ASP A 240 -7.24 12.14 6.15
N SER A 241 -6.01 11.84 5.73
CA SER A 241 -4.93 11.45 6.63
C SER A 241 -3.70 12.34 6.48
N ARG A 242 -2.91 12.42 7.54
CA ARG A 242 -1.61 13.12 7.58
C ARG A 242 -0.58 12.24 8.25
N SER A 243 0.67 12.31 7.81
CA SER A 243 1.76 11.62 8.51
C SER A 243 2.03 12.27 9.86
N ARG A 244 2.53 11.51 10.83
CA ARG A 244 2.96 12.04 12.14
C ARG A 244 4.06 13.09 11.98
N ASP A 245 4.95 12.92 11.01
CA ASP A 245 5.96 13.92 10.60
C ASP A 245 5.31 15.23 10.14
N GLN A 246 4.31 15.16 9.25
CA GLN A 246 3.61 16.35 8.75
C GLN A 246 2.87 17.08 9.87
N ILE A 247 2.25 16.34 10.79
CA ILE A 247 1.63 16.93 11.99
C ILE A 247 2.69 17.66 12.81
N GLY A 248 3.80 16.99 13.15
CA GLY A 248 4.88 17.59 13.93
C GLY A 248 5.42 18.89 13.33
N ARG A 249 5.68 18.92 12.01
CA ARG A 249 6.15 20.13 11.32
C ARG A 249 5.14 21.27 11.27
N GLN A 250 3.84 20.96 11.20
CA GLN A 250 2.78 21.96 11.06
C GLN A 250 2.35 22.56 12.38
N THR A 251 2.38 21.77 13.45
CA THR A 251 1.81 22.17 14.75
C THR A 251 2.82 22.24 15.88
N ASP A 252 4.03 21.69 15.71
CA ASP A 252 5.09 21.64 16.74
C ASP A 252 4.63 21.00 18.07
N ILE A 253 3.67 20.08 18.00
CA ILE A 253 3.11 19.35 19.15
C ILE A 253 3.22 17.84 18.96
N GLY A 254 3.17 17.13 20.08
CA GLY A 254 3.19 15.66 20.13
C GLY A 254 1.91 15.02 19.61
N MET A 255 1.94 13.71 19.35
CA MET A 255 0.75 12.98 18.89
C MET A 255 -0.41 13.06 19.89
N TYR A 256 -0.11 12.95 21.20
CA TYR A 256 -1.12 13.04 22.26
C TYR A 256 -1.76 14.43 22.34
N ASP A 257 -0.95 15.49 22.28
CA ASP A 257 -1.45 16.87 22.31
C ASP A 257 -2.28 17.20 21.07
N TYR A 258 -1.92 16.62 19.92
CA TYR A 258 -2.75 16.70 18.71
C TYR A 258 -4.11 16.03 18.91
N PHE A 259 -4.17 14.88 19.59
CA PHE A 259 -5.43 14.22 19.94
C PHE A 259 -6.30 15.10 20.84
N ILE A 260 -5.72 15.71 21.88
CA ILE A 260 -6.44 16.63 22.76
C ILE A 260 -6.95 17.85 22.00
N THR A 261 -6.11 18.45 21.16
CA THR A 261 -6.46 19.64 20.37
C THR A 261 -7.57 19.36 19.36
N LYS A 262 -7.57 18.18 18.74
CA LYS A 262 -8.52 17.81 17.68
C LYS A 262 -9.83 17.23 18.21
N TYR A 263 -9.76 16.39 19.23
CA TYR A 263 -10.90 15.61 19.71
C TYR A 263 -11.45 16.07 21.06
N GLY A 264 -10.78 17.02 21.74
CA GLY A 264 -11.15 17.50 23.06
C GLY A 264 -10.45 16.75 24.18
N ASP A 265 -10.80 17.05 25.42
CA ASP A 265 -10.24 16.37 26.59
C ASP A 265 -10.64 14.89 26.65
N GLU A 266 -9.92 14.12 27.48
CA GLU A 266 -10.15 12.68 27.61
C GLU A 266 -11.57 12.30 28.06
N SER A 267 -12.30 13.18 28.75
CA SER A 267 -13.65 12.87 29.20
C SER A 267 -14.70 12.97 28.10
N THR A 268 -14.35 13.62 26.97
CA THR A 268 -15.27 13.78 25.84
C THR A 268 -15.51 12.48 25.10
N SER A 269 -16.75 12.30 24.61
CA SER A 269 -17.10 11.15 23.76
C SER A 269 -16.27 11.11 22.47
N THR A 270 -15.93 12.28 21.92
CA THR A 270 -15.14 12.40 20.69
C THR A 270 -13.73 11.87 20.89
N PHE A 271 -13.06 12.26 21.99
CA PHE A 271 -11.74 11.73 22.31
C PHE A 271 -11.79 10.23 22.59
N GLN A 272 -12.78 9.75 23.35
CA GLN A 272 -12.92 8.31 23.64
C GLN A 272 -13.14 7.48 22.37
N ASN A 273 -13.94 7.99 21.43
CA ASN A 273 -14.13 7.34 20.12
C ASN A 273 -12.82 7.34 19.29
N ALA A 274 -12.10 8.46 19.26
CA ALA A 274 -10.81 8.54 18.57
C ALA A 274 -9.74 7.63 19.20
N ARG A 275 -9.67 7.58 20.54
CA ARG A 275 -8.82 6.67 21.31
C ARG A 275 -9.16 5.21 20.99
N ARG A 276 -10.44 4.86 20.92
CA ARG A 276 -10.88 3.52 20.52
C ARG A 276 -10.39 3.16 19.12
N ASN A 277 -10.62 4.05 18.15
CA ASN A 277 -10.15 3.86 16.77
C ASN A 277 -8.63 3.71 16.69
N PHE A 278 -7.91 4.50 17.47
CA PHE A 278 -6.47 4.42 17.62
C PHE A 278 -6.03 3.06 18.17
N VAL A 279 -6.61 2.60 19.29
CA VAL A 279 -6.29 1.29 19.89
C VAL A 279 -6.56 0.14 18.91
N MET A 280 -7.70 0.15 18.22
CA MET A 280 -8.09 -0.90 17.27
C MET A 280 -7.14 -1.00 16.07
N SER A 281 -6.77 0.15 15.50
CA SER A 281 -5.86 0.19 14.36
C SER A 281 -4.41 -0.05 14.77
N MET A 282 -3.98 0.48 15.92
CA MET A 282 -2.64 0.26 16.48
C MET A 282 -2.41 -1.21 16.77
N ALA A 283 -3.39 -1.91 17.35
CA ALA A 283 -3.28 -3.34 17.59
C ALA A 283 -3.12 -4.14 16.29
N ALA A 284 -3.92 -3.80 15.27
CA ALA A 284 -3.88 -4.48 13.99
C ALA A 284 -2.54 -4.28 13.27
N TYR A 285 -2.08 -3.03 13.18
CA TYR A 285 -0.78 -2.73 12.56
C TYR A 285 0.41 -3.25 13.38
N SER A 286 0.30 -3.39 14.71
CA SER A 286 1.36 -4.01 15.54
C SER A 286 1.52 -5.50 15.21
N VAL A 287 0.41 -6.24 15.11
CA VAL A 287 0.43 -7.67 14.74
C VAL A 287 1.01 -7.87 13.34
N ILE A 288 0.57 -7.09 12.35
CA ILE A 288 1.04 -7.28 10.97
C ILE A 288 2.51 -6.87 10.81
N THR A 289 2.94 -5.79 11.48
CA THR A 289 4.34 -5.32 11.47
C THR A 289 5.26 -6.37 12.08
N TYR A 290 4.83 -7.03 13.16
CA TYR A 290 5.56 -8.16 13.74
C TYR A 290 5.64 -9.36 12.80
N ILE A 291 4.51 -9.81 12.24
CA ILE A 291 4.43 -11.01 11.37
C ILE A 291 5.22 -10.83 10.07
N LEU A 292 5.11 -9.66 9.45
CA LEU A 292 5.81 -9.34 8.20
C LEU A 292 7.22 -8.81 8.43
N GLN A 293 7.59 -8.51 9.68
CA GLN A 293 8.85 -7.84 10.02
C GLN A 293 9.03 -6.56 9.19
N ILE A 294 7.99 -5.73 9.13
CA ILE A 294 8.06 -4.44 8.45
C ILE A 294 9.02 -3.54 9.24
N LYS A 295 10.05 -3.05 8.56
CA LYS A 295 11.08 -2.16 9.13
C LYS A 295 10.83 -0.72 8.69
N ASP A 296 11.78 0.18 8.97
CA ASP A 296 11.67 1.60 8.59
C ASP A 296 10.40 2.30 9.09
N ARG A 297 9.95 1.97 10.31
CA ARG A 297 8.73 2.55 10.92
C ARG A 297 9.05 3.89 11.58
N HIS A 298 9.32 4.91 10.78
CA HIS A 298 9.50 6.29 11.25
C HIS A 298 8.22 7.12 11.14
N ASN A 299 8.19 8.33 11.72
CA ASN A 299 7.00 9.19 11.78
C ASN A 299 6.47 9.64 10.41
N GLY A 300 7.30 9.60 9.36
CA GLY A 300 6.85 9.80 7.97
C GLY A 300 5.99 8.65 7.40
N ASN A 301 6.17 7.42 7.90
CA ASN A 301 5.50 6.20 7.40
C ASN A 301 4.28 5.80 8.26
N ILE A 302 3.94 6.64 9.23
CA ILE A 302 2.82 6.45 10.14
C ILE A 302 1.85 7.61 9.90
N MET A 303 0.69 7.28 9.38
CA MET A 303 -0.40 8.23 9.13
C MET A 303 -1.44 8.16 10.24
N LEU A 304 -2.11 9.29 10.44
CA LEU A 304 -3.26 9.44 11.32
C LEU A 304 -4.41 10.03 10.50
N ASP A 305 -5.56 9.36 10.49
CA ASP A 305 -6.75 9.83 9.79
C ASP A 305 -7.57 10.84 10.62
N SER A 306 -8.68 11.32 10.04
CA SER A 306 -9.60 12.26 10.67
C SER A 306 -10.34 11.70 11.89
N GLN A 307 -10.41 10.37 12.04
CA GLN A 307 -11.16 9.65 13.06
C GLN A 307 -10.28 9.05 14.17
N GLY A 308 -8.96 9.18 14.07
CA GLY A 308 -8.00 8.71 15.05
C GLY A 308 -7.38 7.34 14.74
N HIS A 309 -7.61 6.78 13.55
CA HIS A 309 -6.94 5.54 13.15
C HIS A 309 -5.49 5.78 12.75
N ILE A 310 -4.59 4.91 13.20
CA ILE A 310 -3.22 4.84 12.71
C ILE A 310 -3.16 3.94 11.47
N ILE A 311 -2.47 4.40 10.44
CA ILE A 311 -2.33 3.68 9.16
C ILE A 311 -0.84 3.67 8.80
N HIS A 312 -0.27 2.47 8.64
CA HIS A 312 1.10 2.34 8.16
C HIS A 312 1.11 2.42 6.63
N ILE A 313 2.08 3.14 6.08
CA ILE A 313 2.35 3.25 4.65
C ILE A 313 3.81 2.92 4.35
N ASP A 314 4.15 2.72 3.08
CA ASP A 314 5.51 2.42 2.60
C ASP A 314 6.05 1.12 3.21
N PHE A 315 5.84 -0.01 2.54
CA PHE A 315 6.27 -1.33 2.99
C PHE A 315 7.55 -1.79 2.26
N GLY A 316 8.35 -0.82 1.78
CA GLY A 316 9.61 -1.05 1.06
C GLY A 316 10.69 -1.81 1.84
N PHE A 317 10.54 -1.98 3.16
CA PHE A 317 11.37 -2.86 3.98
C PHE A 317 10.53 -3.86 4.78
N MET A 318 10.60 -5.13 4.41
CA MET A 318 9.88 -6.23 5.08
C MET A 318 10.70 -7.52 5.08
N PHE A 319 10.31 -8.48 5.91
CA PHE A 319 10.98 -9.76 6.09
C PHE A 319 12.46 -9.64 6.46
N GLU A 320 13.37 -9.91 5.52
CA GLU A 320 14.83 -9.91 5.74
C GLU A 320 15.50 -8.60 5.26
N SER A 321 14.75 -7.67 4.66
CA SER A 321 15.28 -6.35 4.30
C SER A 321 15.15 -5.36 5.47
N SER A 322 16.20 -4.57 5.70
CA SER A 322 16.17 -3.42 6.61
C SER A 322 16.97 -2.25 6.04
N PRO A 323 16.62 -1.01 6.39
CA PRO A 323 17.38 0.18 6.07
C PRO A 323 18.87 0.10 6.49
N GLY A 324 19.69 0.97 5.91
CA GLY A 324 21.08 1.18 6.37
C GLY A 324 22.02 -0.02 6.17
N GLY A 325 21.82 -0.85 5.14
CA GLY A 325 22.66 -2.03 4.90
C GLY A 325 22.21 -3.29 5.63
N ASN A 326 20.96 -3.32 6.10
CA ASN A 326 20.32 -4.41 6.84
C ASN A 326 20.84 -4.64 8.25
N MET A 327 20.93 -3.57 9.02
CA MET A 327 21.41 -3.64 10.41
C MET A 327 20.47 -4.47 11.32
N GLY A 328 19.18 -4.59 10.96
CA GLY A 328 18.21 -5.47 11.64
C GLY A 328 18.05 -5.21 13.14
N TRP A 329 18.28 -3.96 13.55
CA TRP A 329 18.38 -3.54 14.96
C TRP A 329 17.10 -2.83 15.43
N GLU A 330 16.19 -2.54 14.52
CA GLU A 330 14.90 -1.91 14.77
C GLU A 330 13.98 -2.81 15.60
N PRO A 331 13.11 -2.24 16.45
CA PRO A 331 12.11 -3.01 17.18
C PRO A 331 11.16 -3.75 16.23
N ASP A 332 10.50 -4.80 16.75
CA ASP A 332 9.56 -5.62 15.98
C ASP A 332 8.37 -4.81 15.44
N PHE A 333 7.90 -3.83 16.21
CA PHE A 333 7.01 -2.76 15.75
C PHE A 333 7.26 -1.48 16.57
N LYS A 334 6.80 -0.33 16.06
CA LYS A 334 6.96 0.96 16.74
C LYS A 334 5.89 1.12 17.81
N LEU A 335 6.30 1.32 19.05
CA LEU A 335 5.42 1.67 20.17
C LEU A 335 6.16 2.69 21.05
N ASN A 336 5.86 3.97 20.89
CA ASN A 336 6.54 5.05 21.59
C ASN A 336 5.69 5.63 22.73
N ASP A 337 6.30 6.51 23.53
CA ASP A 337 5.65 7.13 24.70
C ASP A 337 4.40 7.94 24.32
N GLU A 338 4.40 8.65 23.18
CA GLU A 338 3.24 9.41 22.72
C GLU A 338 2.02 8.52 22.41
N MET A 339 2.26 7.36 21.79
CA MET A 339 1.20 6.38 21.52
C MET A 339 0.66 5.79 22.82
N VAL A 340 1.54 5.55 23.81
CA VAL A 340 1.12 5.04 25.13
C VAL A 340 0.36 6.10 25.92
N LEU A 341 0.70 7.39 25.80
CA LEU A 341 -0.08 8.49 26.40
C LEU A 341 -1.51 8.51 25.88
N ILE A 342 -1.73 8.34 24.57
CA ILE A 342 -3.08 8.20 24.00
C ILE A 342 -3.82 7.01 24.61
N MET A 343 -3.10 5.94 24.99
CA MET A 343 -3.64 4.75 25.65
C MET A 343 -3.70 4.86 27.19
N GLY A 344 -3.61 6.06 27.76
CA GLY A 344 -3.73 6.33 29.19
C GLY A 344 -2.41 6.41 29.95
N GLY A 345 -1.27 6.45 29.23
CA GLY A 345 0.04 6.80 29.78
C GLY A 345 0.71 5.77 30.68
N SER A 346 0.06 4.64 30.93
CA SER A 346 0.56 3.57 31.79
C SER A 346 0.17 2.21 31.24
N MET A 347 1.04 1.21 31.46
CA MET A 347 0.74 -0.18 31.16
C MET A 347 -0.45 -0.73 31.97
N GLU A 348 -0.73 -0.12 33.11
CA GLU A 348 -1.87 -0.52 33.96
C GLU A 348 -3.19 0.10 33.52
N ALA A 349 -3.15 1.08 32.61
CA ALA A 349 -4.34 1.77 32.12
C ALA A 349 -5.25 0.84 31.33
N ALA A 350 -6.56 1.01 31.49
CA ALA A 350 -7.55 0.17 30.81
C ALA A 350 -7.41 0.18 29.27
N PRO A 351 -7.17 1.33 28.58
CA PRO A 351 -6.98 1.33 27.13
C PRO A 351 -5.72 0.58 26.68
N TYR A 352 -4.62 0.64 27.45
CA TYR A 352 -3.41 -0.11 27.14
C TYR A 352 -3.60 -1.63 27.31
N LYS A 353 -4.25 -2.05 28.40
CA LYS A 353 -4.62 -3.47 28.59
C LYS A 353 -5.52 -3.98 27.48
N TRP A 354 -6.45 -3.15 27.04
CA TRP A 354 -7.32 -3.46 25.91
C TRP A 354 -6.55 -3.59 24.59
N PHE A 355 -5.60 -2.69 24.33
CA PHE A 355 -4.66 -2.81 23.21
C PHE A 355 -3.92 -4.16 23.23
N GLN A 356 -3.36 -4.56 24.38
CA GLN A 356 -2.67 -5.84 24.52
C GLN A 356 -3.61 -7.02 24.22
N GLU A 357 -4.82 -6.99 24.77
CA GLU A 357 -5.83 -8.02 24.56
C GLU A 357 -6.21 -8.15 23.08
N ILE A 358 -6.48 -7.03 22.40
CA ILE A 358 -6.81 -7.02 20.97
C ILE A 358 -5.62 -7.54 20.15
N CYS A 359 -4.38 -7.13 20.46
CA CYS A 359 -3.18 -7.65 19.78
C CYS A 359 -3.07 -9.17 19.88
N VAL A 360 -3.25 -9.72 21.08
CA VAL A 360 -3.20 -11.18 21.31
C VAL A 360 -4.31 -11.89 20.54
N ARG A 361 -5.55 -11.40 20.61
CA ARG A 361 -6.68 -11.98 19.89
C ARG A 361 -6.47 -11.94 18.37
N GLY A 362 -6.02 -10.81 17.82
CA GLY A 362 -5.71 -10.66 16.40
C GLY A 362 -4.56 -11.56 15.95
N TYR A 363 -3.50 -11.66 16.75
CA TYR A 363 -2.38 -12.57 16.51
C TYR A 363 -2.84 -14.04 16.47
N LEU A 364 -3.65 -14.48 17.44
CA LEU A 364 -4.16 -15.84 17.49
C LEU A 364 -5.09 -16.15 16.31
N ALA A 365 -5.94 -15.19 15.90
CA ALA A 365 -6.79 -15.33 14.72
C ALA A 365 -5.94 -15.52 13.46
N LEU A 366 -4.95 -14.65 13.21
CA LEU A 366 -4.07 -14.80 12.04
C LEU A 366 -3.23 -16.08 12.09
N ARG A 367 -2.84 -16.53 13.29
CA ARG A 367 -2.06 -17.76 13.51
C ARG A 367 -2.80 -19.01 13.03
N GLN A 368 -4.13 -19.06 13.13
CA GLN A 368 -4.93 -20.16 12.59
C GLN A 368 -4.82 -20.27 11.06
N HIS A 369 -4.50 -19.16 10.39
CA HIS A 369 -4.31 -19.07 8.94
C HIS A 369 -2.85 -19.00 8.50
N ARG A 370 -1.91 -19.43 9.36
CA ARG A 370 -0.46 -19.33 9.08
C ARG A 370 -0.02 -19.94 7.75
N GLU A 371 -0.59 -21.09 7.36
CA GLU A 371 -0.20 -21.75 6.11
C GLU A 371 -0.69 -20.99 4.88
N SER A 372 -1.83 -20.30 4.96
CA SER A 372 -2.29 -19.38 3.91
C SER A 372 -1.31 -18.23 3.72
N VAL A 373 -0.88 -17.58 4.81
CA VAL A 373 0.12 -16.49 4.77
C VAL A 373 1.44 -17.00 4.21
N VAL A 374 1.93 -18.15 4.69
CA VAL A 374 3.18 -18.76 4.20
C VAL A 374 3.08 -19.11 2.72
N SER A 375 1.93 -19.60 2.25
CA SER A 375 1.73 -19.97 0.85
C SER A 375 1.74 -18.74 -0.06
N LEU A 376 1.06 -17.66 0.33
CA LEU A 376 1.09 -16.37 -0.39
C LEU A 376 2.53 -15.84 -0.54
N VAL A 377 3.31 -15.88 0.53
CA VAL A 377 4.72 -15.43 0.49
C VAL A 377 5.60 -16.38 -0.32
N SER A 378 5.36 -17.70 -0.22
CA SER A 378 6.13 -18.71 -0.94
C SER A 378 6.00 -18.57 -2.46
N LEU A 379 4.82 -18.15 -2.95
CA LEU A 379 4.59 -17.89 -4.38
C LEU A 379 5.39 -16.70 -4.95
N MET A 380 5.95 -15.86 -4.07
CA MET A 380 6.72 -14.68 -4.46
C MET A 380 8.23 -14.85 -4.27
N LEU A 381 8.73 -15.94 -3.66
CA LEU A 381 10.16 -16.10 -3.35
C LEU A 381 11.06 -16.00 -4.58
N ASP A 382 10.60 -16.55 -5.70
CA ASP A 382 11.34 -16.62 -6.95
C ASP A 382 11.31 -15.32 -7.77
N THR A 383 10.58 -14.27 -7.33
CA THR A 383 10.44 -13.02 -8.10
C THR A 383 11.64 -12.09 -7.96
N GLY A 384 12.67 -12.48 -7.19
CA GLY A 384 13.89 -11.68 -7.02
C GLY A 384 13.72 -10.44 -6.12
N LEU A 385 12.62 -10.35 -5.36
CA LEU A 385 12.41 -9.20 -4.46
C LEU A 385 13.47 -9.15 -3.35
N PRO A 386 13.97 -7.95 -2.99
CA PRO A 386 15.10 -7.78 -2.08
C PRO A 386 14.80 -8.22 -0.63
N CYS A 387 13.52 -8.35 -0.27
CA CYS A 387 13.08 -8.87 1.02
C CYS A 387 13.33 -10.38 1.21
N PHE A 388 13.64 -11.13 0.15
CA PHE A 388 13.87 -12.58 0.21
C PHE A 388 15.36 -12.92 0.21
N ARG A 389 15.84 -13.56 1.30
CA ARG A 389 17.27 -13.93 1.46
C ARG A 389 17.48 -15.39 1.88
N GLY A 390 16.55 -16.25 1.49
CA GLY A 390 16.64 -17.70 1.66
C GLY A 390 16.19 -18.23 3.01
N ARG A 391 16.00 -17.40 4.05
CA ARG A 391 15.46 -17.83 5.36
C ARG A 391 14.05 -17.31 5.63
N THR A 392 13.49 -16.54 4.71
CA THR A 392 12.22 -15.81 4.88
C THR A 392 11.09 -16.70 5.35
N ILE A 393 10.83 -17.83 4.66
CA ILE A 393 9.74 -18.76 5.03
C ILE A 393 9.98 -19.40 6.40
N LYS A 394 11.22 -19.82 6.68
CA LYS A 394 11.57 -20.43 7.96
C LYS A 394 11.32 -19.45 9.11
N GLN A 395 11.74 -18.20 8.96
CA GLN A 395 11.54 -17.15 9.97
C GLN A 395 10.06 -16.75 10.08
N LEU A 396 9.35 -16.63 8.95
CA LEU A 396 7.91 -16.34 8.93
C LEU A 396 7.13 -17.40 9.69
N ARG A 397 7.39 -18.68 9.43
CA ARG A 397 6.80 -19.80 10.20
C ARG A 397 7.13 -19.71 11.68
N ALA A 398 8.37 -19.40 12.04
CA ALA A 398 8.79 -19.30 13.44
C ALA A 398 8.01 -18.22 14.21
N ARG A 399 7.67 -17.09 13.58
CA ARG A 399 6.89 -15.99 14.20
C ARG A 399 5.44 -16.38 14.55
N PHE A 400 4.93 -17.47 13.98
CA PHE A 400 3.64 -18.03 14.35
C PHE A 400 3.71 -19.02 15.53
N PHE A 401 4.90 -19.25 16.12
CA PHE A 401 5.12 -20.20 17.20
C PHE A 401 4.38 -21.53 16.97
N PRO A 402 4.69 -22.28 15.89
CA PRO A 402 3.85 -23.37 15.40
C PRO A 402 3.73 -24.54 16.40
N ASN A 403 4.74 -24.71 17.25
CA ASN A 403 4.81 -25.77 18.26
C ASN A 403 4.24 -25.35 19.63
N HIS A 404 3.75 -24.12 19.77
CA HIS A 404 3.15 -23.62 21.01
C HIS A 404 1.64 -23.87 21.03
N SER A 405 1.08 -24.10 22.21
CA SER A 405 -0.34 -23.98 22.45
C SER A 405 -0.82 -22.53 22.27
N GLU A 406 -2.13 -22.30 22.17
CA GLU A 406 -2.69 -20.95 22.06
C GLU A 406 -2.31 -20.08 23.27
N LYS A 407 -2.30 -20.67 24.48
CA LYS A 407 -1.91 -19.99 25.71
C LYS A 407 -0.45 -19.55 25.70
N GLU A 408 0.45 -20.42 25.26
CA GLU A 408 1.88 -20.10 25.17
C GLU A 408 2.13 -19.07 24.07
N ALA A 409 1.48 -19.20 22.91
CA ALA A 409 1.61 -18.24 21.81
C ALA A 409 1.08 -16.84 22.19
N ALA A 410 0.00 -16.77 22.99
CA ALA A 410 -0.50 -15.52 23.57
C ALA A 410 0.53 -14.87 24.50
N GLN A 411 1.19 -15.66 25.35
CA GLN A 411 2.25 -15.18 26.24
C GLN A 411 3.45 -14.65 25.45
N GLU A 412 3.84 -15.32 24.36
CA GLU A 412 4.91 -14.82 23.49
C GLU A 412 4.53 -13.48 22.84
N MET A 413 3.30 -13.33 22.34
CA MET A 413 2.85 -12.04 21.80
C MET A 413 2.89 -10.92 22.85
N LEU A 414 2.51 -11.20 24.11
CA LEU A 414 2.63 -10.22 25.20
C LEU A 414 4.09 -9.84 25.49
N LYS A 415 5.03 -10.79 25.43
CA LYS A 415 6.47 -10.51 25.58
C LYS A 415 6.98 -9.61 24.45
N VAL A 416 6.53 -9.82 23.22
CA VAL A 416 6.87 -8.96 22.08
C VAL A 416 6.37 -7.53 22.30
N ILE A 417 5.13 -7.36 22.77
CA ILE A 417 4.58 -6.03 23.07
C ILE A 417 5.42 -5.32 24.15
N TYR A 418 5.76 -6.04 25.22
CA TYR A 418 6.58 -5.52 26.30
C TYR A 418 7.99 -5.11 25.83
N SER A 419 8.64 -5.93 25.01
CA SER A 419 9.97 -5.63 24.47
C SER A 419 9.96 -4.40 23.57
N CYS A 420 8.91 -4.21 22.76
CA CYS A 420 8.77 -3.06 21.89
C CYS A 420 8.61 -1.76 22.69
N TYR A 421 7.80 -1.77 23.76
CA TYR A 421 7.63 -0.60 24.63
C TYR A 421 8.92 -0.19 25.34
N GLN A 422 9.70 -1.15 25.84
CA GLN A 422 10.96 -0.87 26.56
C GLN A 422 12.15 -0.59 25.65
N SER A 423 11.96 -0.65 24.33
CA SER A 423 13.07 -0.59 23.39
C SER A 423 13.66 0.82 23.28
N PHE A 424 14.85 1.02 23.88
CA PHE A 424 15.67 2.21 23.62
C PHE A 424 16.01 2.38 22.13
N ARG A 425 16.01 1.27 21.38
CA ARG A 425 16.35 1.24 19.95
C ARG A 425 15.38 2.06 19.10
N GLY A 426 14.10 2.14 19.49
CA GLY A 426 13.11 2.98 18.80
C GLY A 426 13.49 4.47 18.85
N LYS A 427 13.91 4.96 20.03
CA LYS A 427 14.35 6.36 20.21
C LYS A 427 15.63 6.67 19.44
N THR A 428 16.59 5.74 19.44
CA THR A 428 17.83 5.89 18.65
C THR A 428 17.56 5.90 17.15
N TYR A 429 16.62 5.06 16.69
CA TYR A 429 16.24 5.01 15.29
C TYR A 429 15.61 6.32 14.81
N ASP A 430 14.69 6.85 15.60
CA ASP A 430 14.06 8.14 15.35
C ASP A 430 15.09 9.29 15.29
N MET A 431 16.12 9.27 16.15
CA MET A 431 17.24 10.22 16.09
C MET A 431 18.05 10.11 14.79
N ILE A 432 18.31 8.90 14.29
CA ILE A 432 19.00 8.71 13.01
C ILE A 432 18.16 9.24 11.85
N GLN A 433 16.85 8.99 11.88
CA GLN A 433 15.91 9.48 10.86
C GLN A 433 15.83 11.01 10.85
N TYR A 434 15.89 11.65 12.02
CA TYR A 434 16.02 13.11 12.10
C TYR A 434 17.32 13.60 11.47
N ILE A 435 18.45 12.96 11.75
CA ILE A 435 19.76 13.37 11.19
C ILE A 435 19.81 13.15 9.67
N GLN A 436 19.31 12.02 9.17
CA GLN A 436 19.44 11.64 7.75
C GLN A 436 18.36 12.26 6.87
N ASN A 437 17.12 12.25 7.35
CA ASN A 437 15.94 12.58 6.55
C ASN A 437 15.17 13.80 7.08
N GLN A 438 15.67 14.45 8.14
CA GLN A 438 15.04 15.60 8.79
C GLN A 438 13.61 15.30 9.27
N ILE A 439 13.33 14.06 9.69
CA ILE A 439 12.03 13.62 10.19
C ILE A 439 11.96 13.87 11.71
N PRO A 440 11.18 14.84 12.21
CA PRO A 440 10.94 15.04 13.65
C PRO A 440 10.32 13.83 14.36
N TYR A 441 10.72 13.65 15.63
CA TYR A 441 10.30 12.54 16.48
C TYR A 441 9.73 12.96 17.82
#